data_AF-A0A4D4KSP7-F1
#
_entry.id   AF-A0A4D4KSP7-F1
#
_cell.length_a   1.000
_cell.length_b   1.000
_cell.length_c   1.000
_cell.angle_alpha   90.00
_cell.angle_beta   90.00
_cell.angle_gamma   90.00
#
_symmetry.space_group_name_H-M   'P 1'
#
loop_
_entity.id
_entity.type
_entity.pdbx_description
1 polymer ?
#
loop_
_entity_poly.entity_id
_entity_poly.type
_entity_poly.pdbx_seq_one_letter_code
_entity_poly.pdbx_strand_id
1 'polypeptide(L)'
;MAAVQVARWLGAEVFATAAPVKWGVVRGLGVDGSRIASSRSLEFEGAFRAVSGGRGVDVVLDSLAGEFVDASLRLVAGGGRFVEMGKADVRDAGEVAAAFGGVRYRAFDLAEVGERRMGELLREVVGLFEAGVLRLLPVRAWDVRRAGEVFGLMSRAEHVGKLVLSVPAGPEVSDGCVVVTGASGVLGGVVARHLVERRGCVGCCCSAVAVRTLRVWRSWSRS
;
A
#
# COMPACT_ATOMS: atom_id res chain seq x y z
N MET A 1 -4.17 6.60 3.25
CA MET A 1 -3.26 7.12 2.19
C MET A 1 -3.91 7.07 0.80
N ALA A 2 -4.32 5.89 0.30
CA ALA A 2 -4.98 5.80 -1.01
C ALA A 2 -6.25 6.66 -1.12
N ALA A 3 -7.14 6.58 -0.11
CA ALA A 3 -8.35 7.41 -0.05
C ALA A 3 -8.06 8.91 -0.12
N VAL A 4 -6.98 9.39 0.51
CA VAL A 4 -6.56 10.80 0.43
C VAL A 4 -6.19 11.20 -1.00
N GLN A 5 -5.46 10.34 -1.72
CA GLN A 5 -5.09 10.62 -3.11
C GLN A 5 -6.32 10.68 -4.02
N VAL A 6 -7.24 9.72 -3.89
CA VAL A 6 -8.49 9.66 -4.67
C VAL A 6 -9.38 10.86 -4.35
N ALA A 7 -9.59 11.17 -3.07
CA ALA A 7 -10.41 12.31 -2.64
C ALA A 7 -9.87 13.63 -3.20
N ARG A 8 -8.55 13.83 -3.13
CA ARG A 8 -7.91 15.03 -3.69
C ARG A 8 -8.02 15.10 -5.22
N TRP A 9 -7.87 13.98 -5.92
CA TRP A 9 -8.07 13.91 -7.36
C TRP A 9 -9.50 14.31 -7.76
N LEU A 10 -10.48 13.91 -6.95
CA LEU A 10 -11.89 14.30 -7.10
C LEU A 10 -12.18 15.75 -6.66
N GLY A 11 -11.17 16.52 -6.24
CA GLY A 11 -11.33 17.89 -5.77
C GLY A 11 -11.93 18.03 -4.37
N ALA A 12 -11.99 16.95 -3.59
CA ALA A 12 -12.55 16.98 -2.25
C ALA A 12 -11.56 17.57 -1.22
N GLU A 13 -12.13 18.29 -0.25
CA GLU A 13 -11.43 18.68 0.97
C GLU A 13 -11.31 17.46 1.90
N VAL A 14 -10.11 17.22 2.44
CA VAL A 14 -9.83 16.00 3.21
C VAL A 14 -9.60 16.34 4.67
N PHE A 15 -10.35 15.65 5.54
CA PHE A 15 -10.09 15.52 6.97
C PHE A 15 -9.57 14.12 7.23
N ALA A 16 -8.54 13.98 8.07
CA ALA A 16 -7.88 12.69 8.27
C ALA A 16 -7.49 12.48 9.73
N THR A 17 -7.81 11.30 10.26
CA THR A 17 -7.28 10.85 11.54
C THR A 17 -6.04 9.98 11.32
N ALA A 18 -5.04 10.14 12.18
CA ALA A 18 -3.86 9.28 12.22
C ALA A 18 -3.19 9.35 13.60
N ALA A 19 -2.38 8.35 13.93
CA ALA A 19 -1.50 8.45 15.09
C ALA A 19 -0.54 9.66 14.93
N PRO A 20 -0.25 10.44 15.99
CA PRO A 20 0.57 11.66 15.90
C PRO A 20 1.90 11.48 15.17
N VAL A 21 2.59 10.36 15.40
CA VAL A 21 3.84 10.01 14.71
C VAL A 21 3.71 9.92 13.18
N LYS A 22 2.49 9.71 12.65
CA LYS A 22 2.19 9.62 11.22
C LYS A 22 1.67 10.93 10.62
N TRP A 23 1.49 12.00 11.39
CA TRP A 23 0.96 13.26 10.87
C TRP A 23 1.84 13.89 9.78
N GLY A 24 3.17 13.73 9.88
CA GLY A 24 4.08 14.16 8.81
C GLY A 24 3.79 13.49 7.46
N VAL A 25 3.42 12.20 7.49
CA VAL A 25 3.04 11.45 6.28
C VAL A 25 1.73 11.99 5.70
N VAL A 26 0.73 12.26 6.55
CA VAL A 26 -0.58 12.77 6.12
C VAL A 26 -0.45 14.18 5.53
N ARG A 27 0.37 15.06 6.13
CA ARG A 27 0.73 16.36 5.56
C ARG A 27 1.45 16.24 4.22
N GLY A 28 2.36 15.27 4.09
CA GLY A 28 3.04 14.96 2.83
C GLY A 28 2.09 14.52 1.70
N LEU A 29 0.87 14.09 2.02
CA LEU A 29 -0.20 13.80 1.05
C LEU A 29 -1.05 15.04 0.70
N GLY A 30 -0.69 16.21 1.23
CA GLY A 30 -1.34 17.50 0.95
C GLY A 30 -2.51 17.86 1.87
N VAL A 31 -2.74 17.11 2.95
CA VAL A 31 -3.78 17.43 3.94
C VAL A 31 -3.28 18.57 4.83
N ASP A 32 -4.11 19.60 5.00
CA ASP A 32 -3.80 20.73 5.87
C ASP A 32 -3.66 20.29 7.33
N GLY A 33 -2.71 20.87 8.07
CA GLY A 33 -2.45 20.50 9.47
C GLY A 33 -3.66 20.69 10.38
N SER A 34 -4.50 21.70 10.13
CA SER A 34 -5.74 21.94 10.89
C SER A 34 -6.79 20.84 10.67
N ARG A 35 -6.69 20.08 9.58
CA ARG A 35 -7.61 18.98 9.23
C ARG A 35 -7.06 17.59 9.59
N ILE A 36 -6.00 17.55 10.41
CA ILE A 36 -5.41 16.30 10.90
C ILE A 36 -5.67 16.20 12.40
N ALA A 37 -6.21 15.06 12.84
CA ALA A 37 -6.44 14.77 14.25
C ALA A 37 -5.94 13.37 14.63
N SER A 38 -5.89 13.11 15.94
CA SER A 38 -5.45 11.82 16.48
C SER A 38 -6.49 10.73 16.17
N SER A 39 -6.04 9.57 15.68
CA SER A 39 -6.90 8.38 15.52
C SER A 39 -7.01 7.55 16.80
N ARG A 40 -6.52 8.05 17.94
CA ARG A 40 -6.46 7.33 19.24
C ARG A 40 -7.28 8.01 20.34
N SER A 41 -8.02 9.04 19.97
CA SER A 41 -8.77 9.89 20.89
C SER A 41 -9.98 10.43 20.14
N LEU A 42 -11.10 10.64 20.85
CA LEU A 42 -12.34 11.18 20.27
C LEU A 42 -12.30 12.69 19.99
N GLU A 43 -11.20 13.37 20.37
CA GLU A 43 -11.03 14.82 20.18
C GLU A 43 -11.05 15.24 18.70
N PHE A 44 -10.91 14.30 17.75
CA PHE A 44 -11.08 14.60 16.33
C PHE A 44 -12.48 15.14 16.00
N GLU A 45 -13.51 14.75 16.76
CA GLU A 45 -14.86 15.27 16.56
C GLU A 45 -14.89 16.79 16.76
N GLY A 46 -14.40 17.27 17.90
CA GLY A 46 -14.33 18.70 18.20
C GLY A 46 -13.43 19.46 17.22
N ALA A 47 -12.24 18.90 16.94
CA ALA A 47 -11.28 19.52 16.02
C ALA A 47 -11.87 19.71 14.60
N PHE A 48 -12.52 18.68 14.06
CA PHE A 48 -13.07 18.76 12.71
C PHE A 48 -14.34 19.61 12.64
N ARG A 49 -15.17 19.64 13.70
CA ARG A 49 -16.28 20.60 13.78
C ARG A 49 -15.80 22.04 13.77
N ALA A 50 -14.76 22.36 14.55
CA ALA A 50 -14.22 23.72 14.61
C ALA A 50 -13.75 24.19 13.22
N VAL A 51 -13.04 23.33 12.48
CA VAL A 51 -12.51 23.66 11.15
C VAL A 51 -13.59 23.67 10.07
N SER A 52 -14.62 22.84 10.18
CA SER A 52 -15.76 22.79 9.24
C SER A 52 -16.86 23.81 9.53
N GLY A 53 -16.67 24.73 10.48
CA GLY A 53 -17.70 25.70 10.88
C GLY A 53 -18.95 25.05 11.48
N GLY A 54 -18.77 23.90 12.15
CA GLY A 54 -19.83 23.11 12.77
C GLY A 54 -20.59 22.18 11.83
N ARG A 55 -20.40 22.31 10.51
CA ARG A 55 -21.15 21.55 9.49
C ARG A 55 -20.81 20.06 9.47
N GLY A 56 -19.56 19.71 9.75
CA GLY A 56 -19.07 18.33 9.59
C GLY A 56 -18.62 18.03 8.16
N VAL A 57 -18.73 16.76 7.75
CA VAL A 57 -18.24 16.23 6.48
C VAL A 57 -19.33 15.50 5.69
N ASP A 58 -19.25 15.54 4.37
CA ASP A 58 -20.28 14.95 3.50
C ASP A 58 -20.18 13.41 3.40
N VAL A 59 -18.95 12.89 3.47
CA VAL A 59 -18.64 11.47 3.38
C VAL A 59 -17.59 11.11 4.42
N VAL A 60 -17.87 10.07 5.18
CA VAL A 60 -16.88 9.40 6.05
C VAL A 60 -16.54 8.05 5.44
N LEU A 61 -15.23 7.77 5.34
CA LEU A 61 -14.70 6.43 5.09
C LEU A 61 -14.06 5.94 6.39
N ASP A 62 -14.75 5.06 7.11
CA ASP A 62 -14.37 4.63 8.45
C ASP A 62 -13.70 3.25 8.45
N SER A 63 -12.82 3.05 9.42
CA SER A 63 -12.16 1.77 9.72
C SER A 63 -11.85 1.63 11.21
N LEU A 64 -12.54 2.40 12.05
CA LEU A 64 -12.42 2.41 13.51
C LEU A 64 -13.52 1.50 14.09
N ALA A 65 -13.73 1.54 15.40
CA ALA A 65 -14.73 0.70 16.07
C ALA A 65 -15.25 1.38 17.34
N GLY A 66 -16.44 0.97 17.79
CA GLY A 66 -17.04 1.41 19.04
C GLY A 66 -17.34 2.91 19.05
N GLU A 67 -16.99 3.60 20.13
CA GLU A 67 -17.29 5.04 20.30
C GLU A 67 -16.68 5.93 19.22
N PHE A 68 -15.62 5.46 18.54
CA PHE A 68 -15.04 6.17 17.39
C PHE A 68 -16.02 6.22 16.20
N VAL A 69 -16.79 5.15 15.98
CA VAL A 69 -17.83 5.11 14.94
C VAL A 69 -18.94 6.09 15.27
N ASP A 70 -19.36 6.18 16.54
CA ASP A 70 -20.36 7.16 16.98
C ASP A 70 -19.90 8.61 16.77
N ALA A 71 -18.65 8.91 17.13
CA ALA A 71 -18.05 10.23 16.91
C ALA A 71 -17.94 10.55 15.41
N SER A 72 -17.51 9.58 14.60
CA SER A 72 -17.46 9.72 13.14
C SER A 72 -18.85 9.92 12.53
N LEU A 73 -19.88 9.22 13.00
CA LEU A 73 -21.27 9.36 12.53
C LEU A 73 -21.85 10.74 12.86
N ARG A 74 -21.59 11.26 14.06
CA ARG A 74 -22.02 12.61 14.43
C ARG A 74 -21.37 13.69 13.57
N LEU A 75 -20.19 13.45 13.00
CA LEU A 75 -19.54 14.36 12.06
C LEU A 75 -20.15 14.37 10.67
N VAL A 76 -20.98 13.39 10.31
CA VAL A 76 -21.59 13.35 8.99
C VAL A 76 -22.65 14.46 8.91
N ALA A 77 -22.50 15.34 7.92
CA ALA A 77 -23.48 16.38 7.64
C ALA A 77 -24.84 15.75 7.28
N GLY A 78 -25.93 16.50 7.50
CA GLY A 78 -27.29 16.02 7.21
C GLY A 78 -27.44 15.47 5.79
N GLY A 79 -27.90 14.22 5.67
CA GLY A 79 -28.02 13.53 4.38
C GLY A 79 -26.69 13.09 3.75
N GLY A 80 -25.59 13.08 4.50
CA GLY A 80 -24.28 12.59 4.09
C GLY A 80 -24.21 11.06 3.98
N ARG A 81 -22.99 10.53 3.79
CA ARG A 81 -22.75 9.08 3.63
C ARG A 81 -21.69 8.62 4.61
N PHE A 82 -21.92 7.46 5.19
CA PHE A 82 -20.95 6.77 6.02
C PHE A 82 -20.62 5.43 5.39
N VAL A 83 -19.36 5.24 4.98
CA VAL A 83 -18.86 4.01 4.38
C VAL A 83 -17.98 3.31 5.40
N GLU A 84 -18.50 2.21 5.95
CA GLU A 84 -17.80 1.38 6.93
C GLU A 84 -16.95 0.33 6.20
N MET A 85 -15.64 0.32 6.48
CA MET A 85 -14.72 -0.72 6.00
C MET A 85 -14.44 -1.80 7.06
N GLY A 86 -14.73 -1.50 8.33
CA GLY A 86 -14.60 -2.42 9.45
C GLY A 86 -15.65 -3.52 9.41
N LYS A 87 -15.25 -4.75 9.72
CA LYS A 87 -16.16 -5.91 9.83
C LYS A 87 -16.56 -6.25 11.27
N ALA A 88 -15.87 -5.66 12.25
CA ALA A 88 -16.03 -6.03 13.65
C ALA A 88 -17.23 -5.35 14.34
N ASP A 89 -17.65 -4.19 13.84
CA ASP A 89 -18.69 -3.35 14.44
C ASP A 89 -19.68 -2.85 13.37
N VAL A 90 -20.15 -3.77 12.53
CA VAL A 90 -21.14 -3.45 11.48
C VAL A 90 -22.50 -3.20 12.12
N ARG A 91 -23.16 -2.11 11.72
CA ARG A 91 -24.44 -1.65 12.29
C ARG A 91 -25.58 -1.74 11.30
N ASP A 92 -26.82 -1.73 11.80
CA ASP A 92 -27.99 -1.63 10.94
C ASP A 92 -28.14 -0.22 10.35
N ALA A 93 -28.40 -0.15 9.04
CA ALA A 93 -28.48 1.12 8.34
C ALA A 93 -29.72 1.95 8.74
N GLY A 94 -30.84 1.29 9.09
CA GLY A 94 -32.05 1.94 9.55
C GLY A 94 -31.88 2.53 10.95
N GLU A 95 -31.25 1.79 11.86
CA GLU A 95 -30.91 2.28 13.20
C GLU A 95 -29.95 3.48 13.13
N VAL A 96 -28.92 3.42 12.29
CA VAL A 96 -28.00 4.55 12.08
C VAL A 96 -28.74 5.75 11.50
N ALA A 97 -29.59 5.56 10.49
CA ALA A 97 -30.36 6.65 9.92
C ALA A 97 -31.29 7.30 10.96
N ALA A 98 -31.94 6.50 11.82
CA ALA A 98 -32.81 7.00 12.87
C ALA A 98 -32.05 7.79 13.95
N ALA A 99 -30.88 7.28 14.38
CA ALA A 99 -30.11 7.88 15.46
C ALA A 99 -29.28 9.11 15.03
N PHE A 100 -28.82 9.15 13.77
CA PHE A 100 -27.85 10.15 13.30
C PHE A 100 -28.41 11.07 12.21
N GLY A 101 -29.71 11.39 12.24
CA GLY A 101 -30.27 12.42 11.35
C GLY A 101 -30.27 12.04 9.87
N GLY A 102 -30.59 10.77 9.57
CA GLY A 102 -30.76 10.27 8.20
C GLY A 102 -29.46 9.96 7.46
N VAL A 103 -28.36 9.72 8.17
CA VAL A 103 -27.09 9.30 7.55
C VAL A 103 -27.31 8.03 6.74
N ARG A 104 -26.84 8.04 5.48
CA ARG A 104 -26.81 6.83 4.65
C ARG A 104 -25.59 6.00 5.01
N TYR A 105 -25.80 5.00 5.84
CA TYR A 105 -24.79 4.04 6.25
C TYR A 105 -24.65 2.89 5.24
N ARG A 106 -23.41 2.53 4.90
CA ARG A 106 -23.09 1.37 4.08
C ARG A 106 -21.84 0.68 4.61
N ALA A 107 -22.02 -0.52 5.17
CA ALA A 107 -20.92 -1.46 5.30
C ALA A 107 -20.53 -1.97 3.91
N PHE A 108 -19.28 -1.73 3.52
CA PHE A 108 -18.78 -2.05 2.19
C PHE A 108 -17.75 -3.18 2.25
N ASP A 109 -17.97 -4.22 1.44
CA ASP A 109 -17.00 -5.28 1.20
C ASP A 109 -16.64 -5.34 -0.28
N LEU A 110 -15.34 -5.38 -0.58
CA LEU A 110 -14.85 -5.57 -1.95
C LEU A 110 -15.31 -6.90 -2.54
N ALA A 111 -15.62 -7.91 -1.72
CA ALA A 111 -16.17 -9.18 -2.16
C ALA A 111 -17.57 -9.06 -2.81
N GLU A 112 -18.31 -7.99 -2.52
CA GLU A 112 -19.62 -7.72 -3.14
C GLU A 112 -19.49 -7.09 -4.54
N VAL A 113 -18.28 -6.65 -4.92
CA VAL A 113 -18.01 -6.07 -6.23
C VAL A 113 -17.86 -7.20 -7.25
N GLY A 114 -18.85 -7.37 -8.12
CA GLY A 114 -18.79 -8.36 -9.19
C GLY A 114 -17.59 -8.19 -10.13
N GLU A 115 -17.08 -9.30 -10.68
CA GLU A 115 -15.83 -9.38 -11.45
C GLU A 115 -15.72 -8.34 -12.56
N ARG A 116 -16.80 -8.15 -13.33
CA ARG A 116 -16.84 -7.15 -14.41
C ARG A 116 -16.55 -5.74 -13.89
N ARG A 117 -17.21 -5.36 -12.79
CA ARG A 117 -17.04 -4.05 -12.17
C ARG A 117 -15.65 -3.92 -11.54
N MET A 118 -15.12 -4.98 -10.94
CA MET A 118 -13.76 -5.00 -10.42
C MET A 118 -12.73 -4.75 -11.54
N GLY A 119 -12.90 -5.39 -12.71
CA GLY A 119 -12.04 -5.17 -13.86
C GLY A 119 -12.13 -3.74 -14.43
N GLU A 120 -13.30 -3.12 -14.40
CA GLU A 120 -13.48 -1.69 -14.75
C GLU A 120 -12.71 -0.78 -13.80
N LEU A 121 -12.90 -0.98 -12.48
CA LEU A 121 -12.21 -0.21 -11.44
C LEU A 121 -10.69 -0.37 -11.51
N LEU A 122 -10.21 -1.59 -11.76
CA LEU A 122 -8.77 -1.83 -11.89
C LEU A 122 -8.18 -1.09 -13.09
N ARG A 123 -8.84 -1.13 -14.25
CA ARG A 123 -8.39 -0.40 -15.45
C ARG A 123 -8.36 1.11 -15.21
N GLU A 124 -9.38 1.65 -14.54
CA GLU A 124 -9.43 3.07 -14.19
C GLU A 124 -8.28 3.45 -13.24
N VAL A 125 -8.07 2.67 -12.17
CA VAL A 125 -6.99 2.91 -11.21
C VAL A 125 -5.61 2.83 -11.87
N VAL A 126 -5.39 1.85 -12.76
CA VAL A 126 -4.14 1.74 -13.55
C VAL A 126 -3.95 2.97 -14.42
N GLY A 127 -4.97 3.42 -15.14
CA GLY A 127 -4.90 4.64 -15.95
C GLY A 127 -4.54 5.89 -15.13
N LEU A 128 -5.03 5.99 -13.89
CA LEU A 128 -4.66 7.07 -12.98
C LEU A 128 -3.21 6.99 -12.48
N PHE A 129 -2.63 5.79 -12.35
CA PHE A 129 -1.20 5.63 -12.09
C PHE A 129 -0.36 6.03 -13.31
N GLU A 130 -0.75 5.60 -14.51
CA GLU A 130 -0.05 5.92 -15.75
C GLU A 130 -0.07 7.44 -16.04
N ALA A 131 -1.18 8.11 -15.73
CA ALA A 131 -1.31 9.56 -15.83
C ALA A 131 -0.56 10.33 -14.71
N GLY A 132 0.06 9.64 -13.75
CA GLY A 132 0.77 10.27 -12.63
C GLY A 132 -0.14 10.94 -11.59
N VAL A 133 -1.46 10.72 -11.67
CA VAL A 133 -2.45 11.24 -10.72
C VAL A 133 -2.34 10.50 -9.39
N LEU A 134 -2.26 9.18 -9.42
CA LEU A 134 -2.00 8.34 -8.25
C LEU A 134 -0.51 7.99 -8.18
N ARG A 135 0.03 7.97 -6.96
CA ARG A 135 1.40 7.53 -6.67
C ARG A 135 1.38 6.30 -5.80
N LEU A 136 2.34 5.41 -6.05
CA LEU A 136 2.53 4.21 -5.24
C LEU A 136 2.76 4.60 -3.78
N LEU A 137 2.12 3.86 -2.89
CA LEU A 137 2.34 4.03 -1.45
C LEU A 137 3.75 3.53 -1.10
N PRO A 138 4.38 4.04 -0.03
CA PRO A 138 5.63 3.48 0.47
C PRO A 138 5.49 1.97 0.69
N VAL A 139 6.36 1.18 0.07
CA VAL A 139 6.39 -0.27 0.21
C VAL A 139 7.56 -0.66 1.09
N ARG A 140 7.30 -1.52 2.08
CA ARG A 140 8.36 -2.25 2.78
C ARG A 140 8.24 -3.71 2.43
N ALA A 141 9.17 -4.17 1.59
CA ALA A 141 9.27 -5.56 1.17
C ALA A 141 10.10 -6.36 2.17
N TRP A 142 9.63 -7.55 2.49
CA TRP A 142 10.23 -8.47 3.44
C TRP A 142 10.24 -9.85 2.85
N ASP A 143 11.29 -10.61 3.14
CA ASP A 143 11.29 -12.03 2.81
C ASP A 143 10.12 -12.75 3.49
N VAL A 144 9.40 -13.62 2.77
CA VAL A 144 8.29 -14.41 3.31
C VAL A 144 8.70 -15.23 4.54
N ARG A 145 9.96 -15.62 4.64
CA ARG A 145 10.52 -16.34 5.82
C ARG A 145 10.49 -15.49 7.09
N ARG A 146 10.33 -14.17 6.97
CA ARG A 146 10.19 -13.21 8.09
C ARG A 146 8.73 -12.81 8.34
N ALA A 147 7.76 -13.54 7.81
CA ALA A 147 6.34 -13.19 7.93
C ALA A 147 5.89 -12.94 9.38
N GLY A 148 6.39 -13.71 10.36
CA GLY A 148 6.05 -13.51 11.78
C GLY A 148 6.39 -12.11 12.30
N GLU A 149 7.54 -11.56 11.92
CA GLU A 149 7.95 -10.19 12.28
C GLU A 149 7.06 -9.14 11.61
N VAL A 150 6.72 -9.37 10.33
CA VAL A 150 5.84 -8.49 9.55
C VAL A 150 4.43 -8.45 10.16
N PHE A 151 3.87 -9.60 10.55
CA PHE A 151 2.59 -9.67 11.24
C PHE A 151 2.63 -8.96 12.61
N GLY A 152 3.74 -9.06 13.35
CA GLY A 152 3.95 -8.29 14.58
C GLY A 152 3.98 -6.77 14.37
N LEU A 153 4.65 -6.28 13.33
CA LEU A 153 4.62 -4.86 12.96
C LEU A 153 3.23 -4.40 12.52
N MET A 154 2.48 -5.28 11.86
CA MET A 154 1.11 -5.02 11.41
C MET A 154 0.15 -4.90 12.60
N SER A 155 0.19 -5.83 13.55
CA SER A 155 -0.72 -5.85 14.71
C SER A 155 -0.54 -4.65 15.64
N ARG A 156 0.69 -4.14 15.78
CA ARG A 156 0.97 -2.90 16.54
C ARG A 156 0.68 -1.61 15.75
N ALA A 157 0.23 -1.73 14.50
CA ALA A 157 -0.04 -0.62 13.60
C ALA A 157 1.15 0.35 13.44
N GLU A 158 2.39 -0.14 13.54
CA GLU A 158 3.64 0.64 13.48
C GLU A 158 4.09 0.95 12.03
N HIS A 159 3.37 0.43 11.04
CA HIS A 159 3.73 0.60 9.64
C HIS A 159 3.09 1.83 8.99
N VAL A 160 3.80 2.36 8.00
CA VAL A 160 3.33 3.38 7.05
C VAL A 160 3.38 2.76 5.67
N GLY A 161 2.32 2.94 4.89
CA GLY A 161 2.22 2.36 3.55
C GLY A 161 1.90 0.87 3.58
N LYS A 162 2.45 0.12 2.61
CA LYS A 162 2.13 -1.30 2.40
C LYS A 162 3.28 -2.20 2.84
N LEU A 163 2.97 -3.21 3.64
CA LEU A 163 3.87 -4.34 3.91
C LEU A 163 3.70 -5.38 2.80
N VAL A 164 4.81 -5.83 2.22
CA VAL A 164 4.83 -6.82 1.13
C VAL A 164 5.74 -7.96 1.53
N LEU A 165 5.27 -9.20 1.37
CA LEU A 165 6.09 -10.39 1.51
C LEU A 165 6.56 -10.82 0.11
N SER A 166 7.86 -10.77 -0.11
CA SER A 166 8.50 -11.34 -1.30
C SER A 166 8.79 -12.81 -1.05
N VAL A 167 8.25 -13.68 -1.90
CA VAL A 167 8.68 -15.07 -1.97
C VAL A 167 9.99 -15.08 -2.75
N PRO A 168 11.10 -15.58 -2.19
CA PRO A 168 12.33 -15.73 -2.95
C PRO A 168 12.02 -16.63 -4.15
N ALA A 169 12.15 -16.09 -5.35
CA ALA A 169 12.47 -16.94 -6.46
C ALA A 169 13.80 -17.60 -6.06
N GLY A 170 13.90 -18.94 -6.15
CA GLY A 170 15.22 -19.57 -6.17
C GLY A 170 16.08 -18.88 -7.24
N PRO A 171 17.41 -19.04 -7.26
CA PRO A 171 18.20 -18.46 -8.35
C PRO A 171 17.58 -18.92 -9.67
N GLU A 172 16.91 -18.00 -10.37
CA GLU A 172 16.38 -18.21 -11.70
C GLU A 172 17.60 -18.27 -12.61
N VAL A 173 18.21 -19.43 -12.65
CA VAL A 173 19.04 -19.82 -13.77
C VAL A 173 18.07 -20.42 -14.78
N SER A 174 17.18 -19.57 -15.31
CA SER A 174 16.48 -19.87 -16.56
C SER A 174 17.51 -19.91 -17.69
N ASP A 175 17.09 -20.23 -18.91
CA ASP A 175 17.93 -20.26 -20.13
C ASP A 175 18.62 -18.90 -20.47
N GLY A 176 18.60 -17.93 -19.56
CA GLY A 176 19.26 -16.64 -19.65
C GLY A 176 20.73 -16.63 -19.19
N CYS A 177 21.35 -15.46 -19.37
CA CYS A 177 22.74 -15.21 -19.04
C CYS A 177 22.89 -14.66 -17.62
N VAL A 178 23.78 -15.24 -16.81
CA VAL A 178 24.10 -14.75 -15.46
C VAL A 178 25.37 -13.88 -15.51
N VAL A 179 25.31 -12.67 -14.96
CA VAL A 179 26.50 -11.81 -14.84
C VAL A 179 27.18 -12.02 -13.49
N VAL A 180 28.46 -12.40 -13.51
CA VAL A 180 29.28 -12.55 -12.31
C VAL A 180 30.30 -11.42 -12.29
N THR A 181 30.08 -10.41 -11.43
CA THR A 181 31.02 -9.31 -11.22
C THR A 181 32.26 -9.83 -10.48
N GLY A 182 33.45 -9.54 -11.00
CA GLY A 182 34.70 -10.06 -10.41
C GLY A 182 34.93 -11.56 -10.66
N ALA A 183 34.32 -12.13 -11.71
CA ALA A 183 34.48 -13.53 -12.09
C ALA A 183 35.93 -13.96 -12.36
N SER A 184 36.82 -13.02 -12.66
CA SER A 184 38.26 -13.26 -12.82
C SER A 184 38.98 -13.49 -11.48
N GLY A 185 38.36 -13.18 -10.34
CA GLY A 185 38.88 -13.49 -9.01
C GLY A 185 38.59 -14.95 -8.60
N VAL A 186 39.35 -15.47 -7.64
CA VAL A 186 39.26 -16.88 -7.19
C VAL A 186 37.83 -17.29 -6.83
N LEU A 187 37.14 -16.49 -5.99
CA LEU A 187 35.77 -16.79 -5.57
C LEU A 187 34.76 -16.62 -6.71
N GLY A 188 34.94 -15.58 -7.55
CA GLY A 188 34.11 -15.34 -8.72
C GLY A 188 34.17 -16.49 -9.73
N GLY A 189 35.35 -17.06 -9.95
CA GLY A 189 35.56 -18.22 -10.82
C GLY A 189 34.91 -19.50 -10.28
N VAL A 190 35.00 -19.74 -8.96
CA VAL A 190 34.32 -20.88 -8.30
C VAL A 190 32.80 -20.75 -8.40
N VAL A 191 32.26 -19.54 -8.17
CA VAL A 191 30.82 -19.27 -8.28
C VAL A 191 30.34 -19.41 -9.72
N ALA A 192 31.06 -18.88 -10.72
CA ALA A 192 30.73 -19.05 -12.13
C ALA A 192 30.70 -20.52 -12.54
N ARG A 193 31.69 -21.32 -12.10
CA ARG A 193 31.72 -22.77 -12.34
C ARG A 193 30.52 -23.47 -11.70
N HIS A 194 30.21 -23.16 -10.44
CA HIS A 194 29.06 -23.75 -9.74
C HIS A 194 27.73 -23.43 -10.45
N LEU A 195 27.57 -22.21 -10.98
CA LEU A 195 26.38 -21.80 -11.73
C LEU A 195 26.21 -22.58 -13.04
N VAL A 196 27.30 -22.84 -13.77
CA VAL A 196 27.27 -23.64 -15.00
C VAL A 196 27.02 -25.12 -14.68
N GLU A 197 27.79 -25.71 -13.76
CA GLU A 197 27.80 -27.16 -13.52
C GLU A 197 26.61 -27.66 -12.71
N ARG A 198 26.14 -26.87 -11.73
CA ARG A 198 25.14 -27.33 -10.75
C ARG A 198 23.79 -26.64 -10.89
N ARG A 199 23.74 -25.50 -11.61
CA ARG A 199 22.52 -24.70 -11.75
C ARG A 199 22.04 -24.56 -13.20
N GLY A 200 22.72 -25.16 -14.17
CA GLY A 200 22.24 -25.21 -15.56
C GLY A 200 22.40 -23.90 -16.34
N CYS A 201 23.29 -23.00 -15.91
CA CYS A 201 23.50 -21.72 -16.60
C CYS A 201 24.13 -21.93 -17.98
N VAL A 202 23.42 -21.54 -19.04
CA VAL A 202 23.88 -21.67 -20.44
C VAL A 202 24.86 -20.57 -20.87
N GLY A 203 25.04 -19.53 -20.05
CA GLY A 203 26.04 -18.48 -20.30
C GLY A 203 26.32 -17.60 -19.08
N CYS A 204 27.59 -17.51 -18.67
CA CYS A 204 28.04 -16.53 -17.69
C CYS A 204 28.79 -15.39 -18.38
N CYS A 205 28.37 -14.15 -18.13
CA CYS A 205 29.08 -12.95 -18.61
C CYS A 205 29.90 -12.33 -17.47
N CYS A 206 31.17 -12.05 -17.74
CA CYS A 206 32.03 -11.31 -16.82
C CYS A 206 31.95 -9.82 -17.16
N SER A 207 31.43 -8.98 -16.28
CA SER A 207 31.72 -7.54 -16.36
C SER A 207 32.97 -7.26 -15.52
N ALA A 208 34.10 -7.12 -16.20
CA ALA A 208 35.20 -6.33 -15.65
C ALA A 208 34.74 -4.87 -15.73
N VAL A 209 34.69 -4.16 -14.60
CA VAL A 209 34.59 -2.70 -14.62
C VAL A 209 35.91 -2.17 -15.17
N ALA A 210 36.00 -2.12 -16.50
CA ALA A 210 36.83 -1.25 -17.34
C ALA A 210 36.66 -1.68 -18.81
N VAL A 211 35.92 -0.87 -19.57
CA VAL A 211 36.02 -0.61 -21.03
C VAL A 211 36.47 -1.73 -21.98
N ARG A 212 35.60 -1.98 -22.98
CA ARG A 212 35.79 -2.62 -24.30
C ARG A 212 35.86 -4.16 -24.38
N THR A 213 35.03 -4.64 -25.30
CA THR A 213 34.93 -5.98 -25.92
C THR A 213 34.34 -7.12 -25.10
N LEU A 214 33.04 -7.36 -25.33
CA LEU A 214 32.41 -8.68 -25.20
C LEU A 214 33.15 -9.68 -26.11
N ARG A 215 33.93 -10.60 -25.53
CA ARG A 215 34.29 -11.86 -26.18
C ARG A 215 33.58 -12.99 -25.46
N VAL A 216 32.64 -13.61 -26.16
CA VAL A 216 32.04 -14.88 -25.78
C VAL A 216 33.14 -15.95 -25.85
N TRP A 217 33.48 -16.55 -24.71
CA TRP A 217 34.38 -17.71 -24.66
C TRP A 217 33.56 -18.97 -24.95
N ARG A 218 33.66 -19.51 -26.16
CA ARG A 218 33.23 -20.88 -26.50
C ARG A 218 34.46 -21.70 -26.86
N SER A 219 34.98 -22.50 -25.93
CA SER A 219 35.64 -23.78 -26.23
C SER A 219 36.05 -24.49 -24.94
N TRP A 220 35.32 -25.53 -24.55
CA TRP A 220 35.89 -26.66 -23.83
C TRP A 220 35.40 -27.94 -24.52
N SER A 221 36.18 -28.40 -25.49
CA SER A 221 36.11 -29.76 -26.03
C SER A 221 37.15 -30.62 -25.31
N ARG A 222 36.64 -31.62 -24.60
CA ARG A 222 37.20 -32.96 -24.30
C ARG A 222 38.73 -33.13 -24.38
N SER A 223 39.32 -33.54 -23.26
CA SER A 223 40.16 -34.74 -23.14
C SER A 223 40.09 -35.22 -21.69
#